data_AF-A0AAN6VYD8-F1
#
_entry.id   AF-A0AAN6VYD8-F1
#
_cell.length_a   1.000
_cell.length_b   1.000
_cell.length_c   1.000
_cell.angle_alpha   90.00
_cell.angle_beta   90.00
_cell.angle_gamma   90.00
#
_symmetry.space_group_name_H-M   'P 1'
#
loop_
_entity.id
_entity.type
_entity.pdbx_description
1 polymer ?
#
loop_
_entity_poly.entity_id
_entity_poly.type
_entity_poly.pdbx_seq_one_letter_code
_entity_poly.pdbx_strand_id
1 'polypeptide(L)'
;MIKPQFNPMIGPSPYVLINMGARFVPCMHNVISIQDAEEPISWPCPWSTTNEPKTPDNSCTLSDLCGFGGVPEPLYQPGASLDQKPEPNQWFRFIVPIFLHAGLIHIGFNMLLQLTLGRDMEKSIGSIRFFIVYMSAGIFGFVMGGNFAATGIASTGASGSLFGIIALTFLDLLYSWKDRVNPTKDLMYLFIDIIISLVLGLLPGLDNFSHIGGFLMGLALGICILHSPNSLRRRIGESEVPYANSQVSSGFLSQGTVPPFFKNPVGFFKGRKPLWWGWWLIRVGALILVLVVFVLLLNNFYIHHKVCGWCKYLSCLPVNNWCELGNLTITRDQETQKQAAKRAVEALMGMSRRVL
;
A
#
# COMPACT_ATOMS: atom_id res chain seq x y z
N MET A 1 3.52 19.90 -30.96
CA MET A 1 2.59 18.76 -31.13
C MET A 1 2.38 18.10 -29.79
N ILE A 2 1.19 18.21 -29.22
CA ILE A 2 0.79 17.57 -27.96
C ILE A 2 0.70 16.07 -28.26
N LYS A 3 1.70 15.28 -27.85
CA LYS A 3 1.53 13.83 -27.83
C LYS A 3 0.54 13.54 -26.69
N PRO A 4 -0.64 12.94 -26.96
CA PRO A 4 -1.49 12.52 -25.86
C PRO A 4 -0.70 11.50 -25.03
N GLN A 5 -0.39 11.86 -23.78
CA GLN A 5 0.07 10.89 -22.81
C GLN A 5 -1.13 9.99 -22.53
N PHE A 6 -1.11 8.78 -23.08
CA PHE A 6 -2.19 7.83 -22.87
C PHE A 6 -2.18 7.43 -21.41
N ASN A 7 -3.20 7.84 -20.65
CA ASN A 7 -3.45 7.32 -19.32
C ASN A 7 -4.18 5.97 -19.49
N PRO A 8 -3.51 4.82 -19.30
CA PRO A 8 -4.13 3.51 -19.50
C PRO A 8 -5.29 3.25 -18.53
N MET A 9 -5.40 4.01 -17.44
CA MET A 9 -6.47 3.85 -16.46
C MET A 9 -7.75 4.63 -16.78
N ILE A 10 -7.70 5.56 -17.74
CA ILE A 10 -8.80 6.50 -18.05
C ILE A 10 -9.27 7.19 -16.77
N GLY A 11 -8.42 8.04 -16.20
CA GLY A 11 -8.65 8.68 -14.91
C GLY A 11 -7.92 10.01 -14.76
N PRO A 12 -8.00 10.62 -13.55
CA PRO A 12 -7.30 11.86 -13.25
C PRO A 12 -5.78 11.69 -13.33
N SER A 13 -5.07 12.81 -13.41
CA SER A 13 -3.60 12.80 -13.35
C SER A 13 -3.13 12.34 -11.95
N PRO A 14 -1.92 11.76 -11.84
CA PRO A 14 -1.34 11.40 -10.54
C PRO A 14 -1.26 12.60 -9.57
N TYR A 15 -1.05 13.81 -10.08
CA TYR A 15 -0.94 15.03 -9.27
C TYR A 15 -2.26 15.38 -8.59
N VAL A 16 -3.38 15.25 -9.31
CA VAL A 16 -4.73 15.38 -8.73
C VAL A 16 -4.93 14.32 -7.63
N LEU A 17 -4.54 13.07 -7.88
CA LEU A 17 -4.66 12.00 -6.89
C LEU A 17 -3.81 12.28 -5.63
N ILE A 18 -2.59 12.79 -5.79
CA ILE A 18 -1.75 13.22 -4.66
C ILE A 18 -2.46 14.32 -3.88
N ASN A 19 -2.98 15.35 -4.56
CA ASN A 19 -3.70 16.44 -3.90
C ASN A 19 -5.00 15.97 -3.21
N MET A 20 -5.62 14.89 -3.69
CA MET A 20 -6.79 14.26 -3.07
C MET A 20 -6.47 13.29 -1.91
N GLY A 21 -5.19 13.02 -1.63
CA GLY A 21 -4.78 12.20 -0.50
C GLY A 21 -4.26 10.80 -0.85
N ALA A 22 -3.87 10.53 -2.10
CA ALA A 22 -3.18 9.30 -2.47
C ALA A 22 -1.89 9.08 -1.66
N ARG A 23 -1.43 7.83 -1.53
CA ARG A 23 -0.18 7.54 -0.83
C ARG A 23 0.96 8.13 -1.64
N PHE A 24 1.62 9.15 -1.10
CA PHE A 24 2.77 9.80 -1.72
C PHE A 24 3.77 10.16 -0.64
N VAL A 25 4.93 9.50 -0.68
CA VAL A 25 5.92 9.50 0.40
C VAL A 25 6.42 10.91 0.75
N PRO A 26 6.71 11.80 -0.22
CA PRO A 26 7.15 13.17 0.08
C PRO A 26 6.16 14.02 0.87
N CYS A 27 4.86 13.70 0.87
CA CYS A 27 3.87 14.40 1.71
C CYS A 27 3.84 13.89 3.15
N MET A 28 4.52 12.77 3.44
CA MET A 28 4.35 12.00 4.68
C MET A 28 5.56 12.07 5.61
N HIS A 29 6.76 12.23 5.08
CA HIS A 29 8.01 12.47 5.81
C HIS A 29 9.09 13.02 4.87
N ASN A 30 10.26 13.38 5.40
CA ASN A 30 11.41 13.81 4.60
C ASN A 30 12.01 12.67 3.76
N VAL A 31 12.33 12.96 2.51
CA VAL A 31 12.82 12.00 1.52
C VAL A 31 14.17 12.48 0.98
N ILE A 32 15.11 11.54 0.86
CA ILE A 32 16.39 11.80 0.20
C ILE A 32 16.17 12.15 -1.28
N SER A 33 17.01 13.01 -1.83
CA SER A 33 16.85 13.72 -3.09
C SER A 33 15.79 14.83 -3.09
N ILE A 34 15.10 15.13 -2.00
CA ILE A 34 14.20 16.30 -1.90
C ILE A 34 14.75 17.27 -0.87
N GLN A 35 14.97 16.80 0.37
CA GLN A 35 15.44 17.64 1.48
C GLN A 35 16.94 17.94 1.43
N ASP A 36 17.74 17.18 0.70
CA ASP A 36 19.17 17.42 0.47
C ASP A 36 19.46 18.04 -0.92
N ALA A 37 18.41 18.49 -1.62
CA ALA A 37 18.56 19.20 -2.88
C ALA A 37 19.10 20.63 -2.66
N GLU A 38 20.08 21.03 -3.47
CA GLU A 38 20.66 22.38 -3.42
C GLU A 38 19.82 23.41 -4.21
N GLU A 39 19.05 22.93 -5.19
CA GLU A 39 18.25 23.76 -6.10
C GLU A 39 16.76 23.49 -5.91
N PRO A 40 15.89 24.51 -6.06
CA PRO A 40 14.45 24.35 -5.94
C PRO A 40 13.88 23.31 -6.91
N ILE A 41 13.04 22.42 -6.37
CA ILE A 41 12.35 21.40 -7.15
C ILE A 41 10.96 21.93 -7.50
N SER A 42 10.67 22.00 -8.80
CA SER A 42 9.33 22.32 -9.29
C SER A 42 8.48 21.06 -9.42
N TRP A 43 7.29 21.08 -8.81
CA TRP A 43 6.32 20.00 -8.88
C TRP A 43 5.19 20.33 -9.87
N PRO A 44 4.64 19.34 -10.58
CA PRO A 44 3.50 19.58 -11.45
C PRO A 44 2.26 19.98 -10.65
N CYS A 45 1.54 21.00 -11.11
CA CYS A 45 0.37 21.50 -10.41
C CYS A 45 -0.86 20.59 -10.64
N PRO A 46 -1.65 20.28 -9.61
CA PRO A 46 -2.84 19.43 -9.77
C PRO A 46 -3.94 20.09 -10.62
N TRP A 47 -3.97 21.42 -10.70
CA TRP A 47 -4.88 22.22 -11.54
C TRP A 47 -4.33 22.56 -12.93
N SER A 48 -3.12 22.10 -13.27
CA SER A 48 -2.54 22.39 -14.58
C SER A 48 -3.30 21.67 -15.71
N THR A 49 -3.59 22.40 -16.77
CA THR A 49 -4.14 21.86 -18.03
C THR A 49 -3.06 21.52 -19.06
N THR A 50 -1.79 21.80 -18.74
CA THR A 50 -0.63 21.51 -19.58
C THR A 50 0.28 20.45 -18.96
N ASN A 51 0.86 19.62 -19.81
CA ASN A 51 1.85 18.61 -19.41
C ASN A 51 3.28 19.10 -19.58
N GLU A 52 3.50 20.36 -19.98
CA GLU A 52 4.83 20.91 -20.18
C GLU A 52 5.47 21.29 -18.83
N PRO A 53 6.59 20.65 -18.43
CA PRO A 53 7.19 20.82 -17.10
C PRO A 53 7.76 22.23 -16.81
N LYS A 54 7.92 23.06 -17.85
CA LYS A 54 8.59 24.38 -17.76
C LYS A 54 7.66 25.56 -18.01
N THR A 55 6.35 25.33 -17.97
CA THR A 55 5.37 26.42 -18.06
C THR A 55 5.10 26.99 -16.66
N PRO A 56 5.01 28.32 -16.49
CA PRO A 56 4.73 28.92 -15.18
C PRO A 56 3.46 28.36 -14.53
N ASP A 57 2.45 28.03 -15.34
CA ASP A 57 1.15 27.50 -14.89
C ASP A 57 1.21 26.04 -14.39
N ASN A 58 2.35 25.36 -14.53
CA ASN A 58 2.57 23.96 -14.14
C ASN A 58 3.75 23.78 -13.17
N SER A 59 4.14 24.86 -12.48
CA SER A 59 5.22 24.89 -11.49
C SER A 59 4.65 25.19 -10.11
N CYS A 60 4.48 24.15 -9.30
CA CYS A 60 3.95 24.19 -7.94
C CYS A 60 5.01 23.81 -6.91
N THR A 61 4.77 24.25 -5.68
CA THR A 61 5.55 23.83 -4.51
C THR A 61 5.16 22.42 -4.06
N LEU A 62 5.92 21.82 -3.14
CA LEU A 62 5.59 20.49 -2.62
C LEU A 62 4.28 20.55 -1.80
N SER A 63 4.08 21.61 -1.01
CA SER A 63 2.85 21.85 -0.26
C SER A 63 1.65 22.00 -1.19
N ASP A 64 1.79 22.71 -2.31
CA ASP A 64 0.70 22.87 -3.29
C ASP A 64 0.29 21.52 -3.91
N LEU A 65 1.28 20.70 -4.28
CA LEU A 65 1.03 19.35 -4.80
C LEU A 65 0.32 18.48 -3.75
N CYS A 66 0.83 18.49 -2.52
CA CYS A 66 0.30 17.68 -1.42
C CYS A 66 -1.09 18.13 -0.95
N GLY A 67 -1.39 19.43 -0.95
CA GLY A 67 -2.62 19.96 -0.36
C GLY A 67 -2.70 19.69 1.16
N PHE A 68 -3.90 19.83 1.76
CA PHE A 68 -4.24 19.53 3.17
C PHE A 68 -3.40 20.18 4.29
N GLY A 69 -2.37 20.99 3.98
CA GLY A 69 -1.45 21.57 4.95
C GLY A 69 -0.57 20.52 5.65
N GLY A 70 0.32 20.95 6.55
CA GLY A 70 1.22 20.03 7.26
C GLY A 70 2.34 19.42 6.41
N VAL A 71 2.65 20.05 5.26
CA VAL A 71 3.82 19.75 4.42
C VAL A 71 4.59 21.06 4.27
N PRO A 72 5.70 21.23 4.99
CA PRO A 72 6.54 22.41 4.87
C PRO A 72 7.40 22.36 3.60
N GLU A 73 7.74 23.54 3.07
CA GLU A 73 8.61 23.63 1.91
C GLU A 73 10.06 23.24 2.27
N PRO A 74 10.72 22.41 1.43
CA PRO A 74 12.13 22.11 1.62
C PRO A 74 13.00 23.37 1.52
N LEU A 75 14.01 23.46 2.39
CA LEU A 75 15.05 24.48 2.31
C LEU A 75 16.12 24.01 1.32
N TYR A 76 16.24 24.73 0.21
CA TYR A 76 17.23 24.49 -0.84
C TYR A 76 18.48 25.34 -0.60
N GLN A 77 19.56 24.70 -0.11
CA GLN A 77 20.83 25.37 0.13
C GLN A 77 22.01 24.38 0.10
N PRO A 78 23.24 24.82 -0.21
CA PRO A 78 24.41 23.98 -0.10
C PRO A 78 24.56 23.40 1.31
N GLY A 79 24.67 22.08 1.41
CA GLY A 79 24.74 21.37 2.70
C GLY A 79 23.39 21.15 3.40
N ALA A 80 22.26 21.30 2.69
CA ALA A 80 20.95 20.89 3.20
C ALA A 80 20.95 19.41 3.65
N SER A 81 20.34 19.14 4.80
CA SER A 81 20.29 17.80 5.41
C SER A 81 18.90 17.18 5.30
N LEU A 82 18.82 15.85 5.33
CA LEU A 82 17.55 15.12 5.37
C LEU A 82 16.67 15.49 6.58
N ASP A 83 17.26 15.87 7.72
CA ASP A 83 16.56 16.08 8.99
C ASP A 83 15.94 17.48 9.14
N GLN A 84 15.41 18.06 8.06
CA GLN A 84 14.78 19.38 8.08
C GLN A 84 13.52 19.37 8.96
N LYS A 85 13.30 20.46 9.73
CA LYS A 85 12.12 20.63 10.59
C LYS A 85 11.41 21.96 10.33
N PRO A 86 10.06 22.01 10.40
CA PRO A 86 9.15 20.88 10.62
C PRO A 86 9.17 19.86 9.47
N GLU A 87 8.72 18.63 9.73
CA GLU A 87 8.66 17.55 8.74
C GLU A 87 7.24 17.43 8.15
N PRO A 88 7.08 16.93 6.91
CA PRO A 88 5.78 16.54 6.39
C PRO A 88 5.08 15.53 7.30
N ASN A 89 3.77 15.68 7.54
CA ASN A 89 3.03 14.82 8.47
C ASN A 89 1.60 14.50 8.01
N GLN A 90 1.46 13.97 6.80
CA GLN A 90 0.15 13.53 6.27
C GLN A 90 -0.07 12.03 6.43
N TRP A 91 -0.03 11.53 7.67
CA TRP A 91 -0.18 10.09 8.01
C TRP A 91 -1.50 9.47 7.51
N PHE A 92 -2.56 10.27 7.33
CA PHE A 92 -3.86 9.82 6.82
C PHE A 92 -3.76 9.22 5.41
N ARG A 93 -2.65 9.47 4.69
CA ARG A 93 -2.31 8.86 3.40
C ARG A 93 -2.00 7.36 3.46
N PHE A 94 -2.07 6.73 4.65
CA PHE A 94 -2.18 5.27 4.77
C PHE A 94 -3.63 4.76 4.75
N ILE A 95 -4.63 5.65 4.87
CA ILE A 95 -6.05 5.29 5.00
C ILE A 95 -6.85 5.80 3.80
N VAL A 96 -6.76 7.10 3.52
CA VAL A 96 -7.53 7.77 2.46
C VAL A 96 -7.39 7.09 1.08
N PRO A 97 -6.20 6.64 0.65
CA PRO A 97 -6.05 6.07 -0.69
C PRO A 97 -6.81 4.77 -0.91
N ILE A 98 -7.28 4.09 0.15
CA ILE A 98 -8.15 2.90 0.06
C ILE A 98 -9.41 3.24 -0.75
N PHE A 99 -9.89 4.48 -0.63
CA PHE A 99 -11.14 4.93 -1.25
C PHE A 99 -10.93 5.63 -2.61
N LEU A 100 -9.69 5.96 -2.95
CA LEU A 100 -9.33 6.63 -4.19
C LEU A 100 -8.97 5.59 -5.27
N HIS A 101 -9.14 5.94 -6.54
CA HIS A 101 -8.81 5.04 -7.66
C HIS A 101 -8.15 5.81 -8.80
N ALA A 102 -7.21 5.15 -9.49
CA ALA A 102 -6.41 5.78 -10.56
C ALA A 102 -7.20 6.05 -11.86
N GLY A 103 -8.40 5.50 -11.98
CA GLY A 103 -9.27 5.69 -13.15
C GLY A 103 -10.38 4.64 -13.24
N LEU A 104 -11.18 4.71 -14.30
CA LEU A 104 -12.36 3.88 -14.53
C LEU A 104 -12.01 2.39 -14.63
N ILE A 105 -10.90 2.05 -15.28
CA ILE A 105 -10.47 0.65 -15.43
C ILE A 105 -10.06 0.08 -14.07
N HIS A 106 -9.31 0.85 -13.27
CA HIS A 106 -8.87 0.43 -11.94
C HIS A 106 -10.06 0.19 -10.99
N ILE A 107 -10.99 1.14 -10.89
CA ILE A 107 -12.19 0.94 -10.05
C ILE A 107 -13.05 -0.21 -10.56
N GLY A 108 -13.16 -0.40 -11.88
CA GLY A 108 -13.88 -1.52 -12.48
C GLY A 108 -13.36 -2.88 -12.02
N PHE A 109 -12.04 -3.09 -12.06
CA PHE A 109 -11.42 -4.33 -11.57
C PHE A 109 -11.57 -4.51 -10.05
N ASN A 110 -11.38 -3.45 -9.27
CA ASN A 110 -11.58 -3.54 -7.81
C ASN A 110 -13.04 -3.88 -7.47
N MET A 111 -14.01 -3.28 -8.15
CA MET A 111 -15.43 -3.59 -7.94
C MET A 111 -15.79 -4.99 -8.42
N LEU A 112 -15.18 -5.50 -9.49
CA LEU A 112 -15.36 -6.88 -9.91
C LEU A 112 -14.91 -7.84 -8.80
N LEU A 113 -13.69 -7.70 -8.28
CA LEU A 113 -13.19 -8.52 -7.17
C LEU A 113 -13.99 -8.32 -5.88
N GLN A 114 -14.42 -7.09 -5.58
CA GLN A 114 -15.25 -6.77 -4.42
C GLN A 114 -16.62 -7.48 -4.50
N LEU A 115 -17.27 -7.48 -5.66
CA LEU A 115 -18.61 -8.02 -5.83
C LEU A 115 -18.63 -9.54 -6.01
N THR A 116 -17.52 -10.14 -6.43
CA THR A 116 -17.36 -11.60 -6.52
C THR A 116 -16.83 -12.18 -5.21
N LEU A 117 -15.56 -11.92 -4.88
CA LEU A 117 -14.89 -12.49 -3.70
C LEU A 117 -15.25 -11.74 -2.42
N GLY A 118 -15.27 -10.41 -2.45
CA GLY A 118 -15.57 -9.57 -1.28
C GLY A 118 -16.96 -9.86 -0.71
N ARG A 119 -17.99 -9.84 -1.56
CA ARG A 119 -19.39 -10.12 -1.19
C ARG A 119 -19.56 -11.50 -0.57
N ASP A 120 -18.98 -12.52 -1.18
CA ASP A 120 -19.14 -13.90 -0.71
C ASP A 120 -18.41 -14.12 0.62
N MET A 121 -17.22 -13.51 0.78
CA MET A 121 -16.51 -13.50 2.05
C MET A 121 -17.26 -12.70 3.13
N GLU A 122 -17.81 -11.54 2.81
CA GLU A 122 -18.59 -10.73 3.76
C GLU A 122 -19.82 -11.48 4.27
N LYS A 123 -20.55 -12.17 3.39
CA LYS A 123 -21.67 -13.03 3.78
C LYS A 123 -21.23 -14.18 4.68
N SER A 124 -20.03 -14.71 4.46
CA SER A 124 -19.47 -15.84 5.18
C SER A 124 -19.02 -15.47 6.60
N ILE A 125 -18.27 -14.36 6.76
CA ILE A 125 -17.69 -13.98 8.05
C ILE A 125 -18.44 -12.85 8.77
N GLY A 126 -19.39 -12.19 8.10
CA GLY A 126 -20.15 -11.05 8.61
C GLY A 126 -19.43 -9.71 8.44
N SER A 127 -20.21 -8.62 8.30
CA SER A 127 -19.73 -7.30 7.90
C SER A 127 -18.69 -6.68 8.86
N ILE A 128 -18.78 -6.89 10.17
CA ILE A 128 -17.82 -6.30 11.13
C ILE A 128 -16.43 -6.93 10.95
N ARG A 129 -16.37 -8.26 10.86
CA ARG A 129 -15.11 -9.00 10.67
C ARG A 129 -14.51 -8.69 9.30
N PHE A 130 -15.36 -8.64 8.27
CA PHE A 130 -14.97 -8.22 6.94
C PHE A 130 -14.35 -6.83 6.96
N PHE A 131 -15.03 -5.84 7.56
CA PHE A 131 -14.54 -4.46 7.67
C PHE A 131 -13.18 -4.38 8.38
N ILE A 132 -12.99 -5.08 9.51
CA ILE A 132 -11.72 -5.09 10.23
C ILE A 132 -10.59 -5.61 9.35
N VAL A 133 -10.79 -6.74 8.66
CA VAL A 133 -9.76 -7.30 7.77
C VAL A 133 -9.51 -6.36 6.59
N TYR A 134 -10.57 -5.85 5.97
CA TYR A 134 -10.50 -4.98 4.81
C TYR A 134 -9.70 -3.71 5.08
N MET A 135 -10.02 -3.01 6.18
CA MET A 135 -9.31 -1.78 6.56
C MET A 135 -7.89 -2.08 7.01
N SER A 136 -7.69 -3.12 7.83
CA SER A 136 -6.35 -3.46 8.33
C SER A 136 -5.41 -3.89 7.19
N ALA A 137 -5.91 -4.67 6.23
CA ALA A 137 -5.14 -5.10 5.06
C ALA A 137 -4.78 -3.92 4.16
N GLY A 138 -5.71 -3.01 3.89
CA GLY A 138 -5.43 -1.79 3.12
C GLY A 138 -4.37 -0.91 3.78
N ILE A 139 -4.53 -0.63 5.08
CA ILE A 139 -3.60 0.23 5.85
C ILE A 139 -2.21 -0.42 5.91
N PHE A 140 -2.13 -1.70 6.29
CA PHE A 140 -0.87 -2.41 6.36
C PHE A 140 -0.19 -2.51 4.99
N GLY A 141 -0.99 -2.72 3.93
CA GLY A 141 -0.54 -2.63 2.56
C GLY A 141 0.14 -1.30 2.27
N PHE A 142 -0.55 -0.17 2.47
CA PHE A 142 0.04 1.15 2.21
C PHE A 142 1.24 1.48 3.10
N VAL A 143 1.30 0.97 4.34
CA VAL A 143 2.50 1.10 5.20
C VAL A 143 3.68 0.32 4.61
N MET A 144 3.46 -0.91 4.14
CA MET A 144 4.50 -1.69 3.45
C MET A 144 4.92 -1.02 2.13
N GLY A 145 3.96 -0.53 1.33
CA GLY A 145 4.21 0.25 0.12
C GLY A 145 4.98 1.54 0.39
N GLY A 146 4.69 2.24 1.48
CA GLY A 146 5.43 3.43 1.94
C GLY A 146 6.92 3.18 2.12
N ASN A 147 7.28 2.01 2.66
CA ASN A 147 8.67 1.67 2.95
C ASN A 147 9.48 1.25 1.71
N PHE A 148 8.83 0.59 0.75
CA PHE A 148 9.55 -0.18 -0.27
C PHE A 148 9.17 0.13 -1.72
N ALA A 149 8.01 0.74 -1.96
CA ALA A 149 7.67 1.23 -3.29
C ALA A 149 8.47 2.52 -3.61
N ALA A 150 8.53 2.87 -4.89
CA ALA A 150 9.20 4.08 -5.33
C ALA A 150 8.59 5.33 -4.67
N THR A 151 9.42 6.22 -4.15
CA THR A 151 8.99 7.40 -3.38
C THR A 151 8.31 8.46 -4.24
N GLY A 152 8.71 8.59 -5.51
CA GLY A 152 8.15 9.54 -6.48
C GLY A 152 6.86 9.07 -7.16
N ILE A 153 6.28 7.94 -6.78
CA ILE A 153 5.05 7.41 -7.39
C ILE A 153 3.91 7.41 -6.38
N ALA A 154 2.79 8.03 -6.76
CA ALA A 154 1.55 7.97 -6.01
C ALA A 154 0.90 6.58 -6.10
N SER A 155 0.33 6.10 -5.00
CA SER A 155 -0.44 4.85 -4.97
C SER A 155 -1.82 5.04 -4.36
N THR A 156 -2.79 4.31 -4.91
CA THR A 156 -4.20 4.42 -4.60
C THR A 156 -4.91 3.09 -4.86
N GLY A 157 -6.11 2.93 -4.32
CA GLY A 157 -7.00 1.81 -4.62
C GLY A 157 -7.24 0.91 -3.43
N ALA A 158 -8.41 0.29 -3.43
CA ALA A 158 -8.78 -0.71 -2.42
C ALA A 158 -8.13 -2.09 -2.64
N SER A 159 -7.25 -2.21 -3.63
CA SER A 159 -6.66 -3.48 -4.05
C SER A 159 -5.85 -4.14 -2.93
N GLY A 160 -5.12 -3.39 -2.10
CA GLY A 160 -4.48 -3.93 -0.90
C GLY A 160 -5.48 -4.61 0.07
N SER A 161 -6.64 -3.97 0.30
CA SER A 161 -7.73 -4.55 1.08
C SER A 161 -8.28 -5.83 0.45
N LEU A 162 -8.47 -5.82 -0.88
CA LEU A 162 -8.94 -6.98 -1.64
C LEU A 162 -7.94 -8.15 -1.63
N PHE A 163 -6.63 -7.89 -1.66
CA PHE A 163 -5.62 -8.93 -1.45
C PHE A 163 -5.72 -9.55 -0.05
N GLY A 164 -6.11 -8.78 0.95
CA GLY A 164 -6.48 -9.31 2.27
C GLY A 164 -7.68 -10.27 2.21
N ILE A 165 -8.68 -9.96 1.39
CA ILE A 165 -9.82 -10.85 1.15
C ILE A 165 -9.40 -12.10 0.36
N ILE A 166 -8.54 -11.98 -0.64
CA ILE A 166 -7.95 -13.12 -1.37
C ILE A 166 -7.23 -14.05 -0.38
N ALA A 167 -6.48 -13.50 0.59
CA ALA A 167 -5.84 -14.29 1.64
C ALA A 167 -6.84 -15.01 2.57
N LEU A 168 -7.98 -14.39 2.89
CA LEU A 168 -9.06 -15.06 3.62
C LEU A 168 -9.65 -16.22 2.80
N THR A 169 -9.91 -15.99 1.51
CA THR A 169 -10.42 -17.02 0.60
C THR A 169 -9.41 -18.17 0.45
N PHE A 170 -8.13 -17.86 0.38
CA PHE A 170 -7.06 -18.85 0.38
C PHE A 170 -7.08 -19.70 1.66
N LEU A 171 -7.17 -19.07 2.83
CA LEU A 171 -7.23 -19.80 4.11
C LEU A 171 -8.51 -20.63 4.23
N ASP A 172 -9.67 -20.11 3.84
CA ASP A 172 -10.92 -20.87 3.79
C ASP A 172 -10.79 -22.11 2.90
N LEU A 173 -10.21 -21.95 1.70
CA LEU A 173 -9.94 -23.06 0.79
C LEU A 173 -9.04 -24.12 1.43
N LEU A 174 -7.97 -23.72 2.12
CA LEU A 174 -7.10 -24.66 2.82
C LEU A 174 -7.83 -25.38 3.98
N TYR A 175 -8.67 -24.65 4.71
CA TYR A 175 -9.40 -25.18 5.87
C TYR A 175 -10.53 -26.14 5.47
N SER A 176 -11.13 -25.91 4.29
CA SER A 176 -12.21 -26.70 3.71
C SER A 176 -11.74 -27.66 2.61
N TRP A 177 -10.43 -27.83 2.41
CA TRP A 177 -9.84 -28.55 1.26
C TRP A 177 -10.47 -29.92 1.00
N LYS A 178 -10.72 -30.70 2.05
CA LYS A 178 -11.29 -32.06 1.95
C LYS A 178 -12.79 -32.09 1.71
N ASP A 179 -13.47 -30.99 2.00
CA ASP A 179 -14.93 -30.86 1.90
C ASP A 179 -15.32 -30.23 0.54
N ARG A 180 -14.36 -29.68 -0.21
CA ARG A 180 -14.58 -29.11 -1.54
C ARG A 180 -14.59 -30.17 -2.62
N VAL A 181 -15.45 -29.98 -3.63
CA VAL A 181 -15.58 -30.89 -4.76
C VAL A 181 -14.29 -30.93 -5.61
N ASN A 182 -13.73 -29.76 -5.93
CA ASN A 182 -12.54 -29.62 -6.78
C ASN A 182 -11.55 -28.56 -6.24
N PRO A 183 -10.93 -28.78 -5.07
CA PRO A 183 -10.09 -27.78 -4.40
C PRO A 183 -8.89 -27.32 -5.24
N THR A 184 -8.33 -28.19 -6.08
CA THR A 184 -7.22 -27.84 -6.97
C THR A 184 -7.64 -26.83 -8.05
N LYS A 185 -8.87 -26.91 -8.55
CA LYS A 185 -9.39 -25.93 -9.53
C LYS A 185 -9.63 -24.58 -8.87
N ASP A 186 -10.23 -24.58 -7.68
CA ASP A 186 -10.43 -23.36 -6.88
C ASP A 186 -9.09 -22.68 -6.57
N LEU A 187 -8.07 -23.47 -6.22
CA LEU A 187 -6.71 -22.97 -5.98
C LEU A 187 -6.11 -22.37 -7.25
N MET A 188 -6.29 -23.01 -8.40
CA MET A 188 -5.79 -22.51 -9.69
C MET A 188 -6.43 -21.18 -10.07
N TYR A 189 -7.75 -21.03 -9.91
CA TYR A 189 -8.42 -19.74 -10.15
C TYR A 189 -7.88 -18.64 -9.22
N LEU A 190 -7.70 -18.95 -7.94
CA LEU A 190 -7.15 -17.99 -6.98
C LEU A 190 -5.71 -17.56 -7.35
N PHE A 191 -4.88 -18.50 -7.80
CA PHE A 191 -3.54 -18.17 -8.29
C PHE A 191 -3.57 -17.29 -9.53
N ILE A 192 -4.48 -17.55 -10.47
CA ILE A 192 -4.68 -16.72 -11.66
C ILE A 192 -5.08 -15.30 -11.25
N ASP A 193 -6.02 -15.14 -10.31
CA ASP A 193 -6.45 -13.83 -9.81
C ASP A 193 -5.28 -13.06 -9.18
N ILE A 194 -4.44 -13.73 -8.38
CA ILE A 194 -3.23 -13.12 -7.78
C ILE A 194 -2.26 -12.67 -8.87
N ILE A 195 -1.97 -13.51 -9.86
CA ILE A 195 -1.03 -13.19 -10.94
C ILE A 195 -1.54 -12.00 -11.75
N ILE A 196 -2.81 -12.02 -12.17
CA ILE A 196 -3.43 -10.91 -12.91
C ILE A 196 -3.34 -9.62 -12.10
N SER A 197 -3.66 -9.69 -10.80
CA SER A 197 -3.66 -8.52 -9.94
C SER A 197 -2.24 -7.95 -9.73
N LEU A 198 -1.21 -8.79 -9.60
CA LEU A 198 0.18 -8.34 -9.50
C LEU A 198 0.71 -7.76 -10.83
N VAL A 199 0.26 -8.29 -11.97
CA VAL A 199 0.56 -7.72 -13.29
C VAL A 199 -0.10 -6.34 -13.45
N LEU A 200 -1.37 -6.21 -13.04
CA LEU A 200 -2.05 -4.91 -13.01
C LEU A 200 -1.40 -3.94 -12.01
N GLY A 201 -0.79 -4.46 -10.94
CA GLY A 201 -0.03 -3.68 -9.96
C GLY A 201 1.28 -3.07 -10.50
N LEU A 202 1.69 -3.42 -11.72
CA LEU A 202 2.78 -2.73 -12.45
C LEU A 202 2.31 -1.43 -13.13
N LEU A 203 1.00 -1.19 -13.23
CA LEU A 203 0.47 0.00 -13.87
C LEU A 203 0.55 1.23 -12.95
N PRO A 204 0.64 2.46 -13.50
CA PRO A 204 0.72 3.69 -12.70
C PRO A 204 -0.45 3.86 -11.73
N GLY A 205 -0.15 4.29 -10.50
CA GLY A 205 -1.16 4.47 -9.45
C GLY A 205 -1.41 3.23 -8.59
N LEU A 206 -0.74 2.11 -8.87
CA LEU A 206 -0.77 0.89 -8.06
C LEU A 206 0.64 0.58 -7.54
N ASP A 207 0.71 -0.22 -6.48
CA ASP A 207 1.98 -0.75 -5.99
C ASP A 207 1.83 -2.18 -5.46
N ASN A 208 2.73 -3.06 -5.89
CA ASN A 208 2.69 -4.48 -5.54
C ASN A 208 3.08 -4.74 -4.08
N PHE A 209 3.79 -3.81 -3.42
CA PHE A 209 4.04 -3.91 -1.98
C PHE A 209 2.77 -3.79 -1.16
N SER A 210 1.83 -2.94 -1.57
CA SER A 210 0.52 -2.82 -0.93
C SER A 210 -0.31 -4.08 -1.12
N HIS A 211 -0.23 -4.72 -2.29
CA HIS A 211 -0.87 -6.02 -2.53
C HIS A 211 -0.29 -7.11 -1.64
N ILE A 212 1.04 -7.24 -1.60
CA ILE A 212 1.75 -8.21 -0.76
C ILE A 212 1.45 -7.97 0.72
N GLY A 213 1.54 -6.72 1.18
CA GLY A 213 1.24 -6.34 2.56
C GLY A 213 -0.20 -6.65 2.93
N GLY A 214 -1.15 -6.33 2.06
CA GLY A 214 -2.56 -6.67 2.23
C GLY A 214 -2.80 -8.17 2.35
N PHE A 215 -2.17 -8.98 1.50
CA PHE A 215 -2.26 -10.43 1.55
C PHE A 215 -1.68 -10.99 2.87
N LEU A 216 -0.51 -10.52 3.30
CA LEU A 216 0.12 -10.96 4.56
C LEU A 216 -0.73 -10.62 5.78
N MET A 217 -1.29 -9.40 5.83
CA MET A 217 -2.21 -9.00 6.89
C MET A 217 -3.50 -9.83 6.87
N GLY A 218 -4.05 -10.09 5.67
CA GLY A 218 -5.21 -10.95 5.50
C GLY A 218 -4.97 -12.39 5.97
N LEU A 219 -3.79 -12.97 5.71
CA LEU A 219 -3.42 -14.29 6.22
C LEU A 219 -3.40 -14.30 7.76
N ALA A 220 -2.73 -13.32 8.35
CA ALA A 220 -2.56 -13.28 9.80
C ALA A 220 -3.91 -13.05 10.53
N LEU A 221 -4.71 -12.09 10.07
CA LEU A 221 -6.05 -11.88 10.62
C LEU A 221 -7.00 -13.02 10.29
N GLY A 222 -6.86 -13.67 9.13
CA GLY A 222 -7.62 -14.85 8.77
C GLY A 222 -7.41 -16.01 9.74
N ILE A 223 -6.18 -16.28 10.16
CA ILE A 223 -5.88 -17.28 11.20
C ILE A 223 -6.61 -16.98 12.51
N CYS A 224 -6.76 -15.69 12.83
CA CYS A 224 -7.37 -15.22 14.07
C CYS A 224 -8.90 -15.25 14.02
N ILE A 225 -9.49 -14.83 12.90
CA ILE A 225 -10.92 -14.55 12.75
C ILE A 225 -11.69 -15.72 12.13
N LEU A 226 -11.08 -16.47 11.20
CA LEU A 226 -11.71 -17.65 10.60
C LEU A 226 -11.81 -18.78 11.62
N HIS A 227 -12.90 -19.54 11.53
CA HIS A 227 -13.07 -20.74 12.34
C HIS A 227 -12.00 -21.78 12.00
N SER A 228 -11.62 -22.61 12.98
CA SER A 228 -10.60 -23.64 12.78
C SER A 228 -11.04 -24.66 11.70
N PRO A 229 -10.11 -25.26 10.93
CA PRO A 229 -10.41 -26.30 9.95
C PRO A 229 -11.34 -27.39 10.50
N ASN A 230 -12.25 -27.91 9.70
CA ASN A 230 -13.20 -28.96 10.12
C ASN A 230 -12.50 -30.20 10.71
N SER A 231 -11.34 -30.56 10.17
CA SER A 231 -10.51 -31.66 10.65
C SER A 231 -9.94 -31.40 12.05
N LEU A 232 -9.51 -30.17 12.32
CA LEU A 232 -8.99 -29.73 13.62
C LEU A 232 -10.13 -29.58 14.63
N ARG A 233 -11.26 -29.00 14.21
CA ARG A 233 -12.49 -28.85 15.01
C ARG A 233 -12.99 -30.19 15.54
N ARG A 234 -13.05 -31.21 14.70
CA ARG A 234 -13.44 -32.58 15.09
C ARG A 234 -12.50 -33.16 16.15
N ARG A 235 -11.20 -32.87 16.07
CA ARG A 235 -10.20 -33.30 17.06
C ARG A 235 -10.31 -32.53 18.37
N ILE A 236 -10.50 -31.21 18.28
CA ILE A 236 -10.70 -30.27 19.39
C ILE A 236 -12.03 -30.53 20.13
N GLY A 237 -13.04 -31.06 19.45
CA GLY A 237 -14.36 -31.35 20.02
C GLY A 237 -15.34 -30.17 19.99
N GLU A 238 -15.17 -29.22 19.06
CA GLU A 238 -16.09 -28.09 18.89
C GLU A 238 -17.24 -28.45 17.92
N SER A 239 -18.49 -28.27 18.36
CA SER A 239 -19.69 -28.70 17.62
C SER A 239 -20.17 -27.71 16.56
N GLU A 240 -19.74 -26.44 16.59
CA GLU A 240 -20.25 -25.40 15.67
C GLU A 240 -19.80 -25.61 14.23
N VAL A 241 -20.76 -25.72 13.31
CA VAL A 241 -20.52 -25.84 11.87
C VAL A 241 -19.94 -24.54 11.31
N PRO A 242 -19.04 -24.62 10.30
CA PRO A 242 -18.55 -23.42 9.62
C PRO A 242 -19.74 -22.72 9.00
N TYR A 243 -19.90 -21.43 9.29
CA TYR A 243 -20.92 -20.58 8.66
C TYR A 243 -22.36 -20.93 9.02
N ALA A 244 -22.60 -21.36 10.27
CA ALA A 244 -23.91 -21.11 10.84
C ALA A 244 -24.10 -19.59 10.87
N ASN A 245 -24.75 -19.06 9.81
CA ASN A 245 -25.38 -17.77 9.84
C ASN A 245 -26.00 -17.65 11.22
N SER A 246 -25.57 -16.68 12.01
CA SER A 246 -26.43 -16.15 13.06
C SER A 246 -27.77 -15.93 12.37
N GLN A 247 -28.72 -16.84 12.59
CA GLN A 247 -30.07 -16.68 12.12
C GLN A 247 -30.46 -15.33 12.70
N VAL A 248 -30.54 -14.33 11.82
CA VAL A 248 -31.21 -13.08 12.10
C VAL A 248 -32.66 -13.50 12.28
N SER A 249 -32.97 -13.97 13.48
CA SER A 249 -34.33 -14.00 13.96
C SER A 249 -34.77 -12.56 13.92
N SER A 250 -35.72 -12.30 13.03
CA SER A 250 -36.40 -11.03 12.82
C SER A 250 -36.67 -10.34 14.15
N GLY A 251 -35.88 -9.31 14.44
CA GLY A 251 -35.87 -8.67 15.74
C GLY A 251 -34.91 -7.49 15.75
N PHE A 252 -35.18 -6.52 14.89
CA PHE A 252 -34.65 -5.17 15.07
C PHE A 252 -35.10 -4.73 16.47
N LEU A 253 -34.14 -4.50 17.38
CA LEU A 253 -34.29 -4.26 18.82
C LEU A 253 -34.35 -5.52 19.71
N SER A 254 -33.18 -6.07 20.08
CA SER A 254 -33.05 -6.73 21.38
C SER A 254 -31.70 -6.40 22.02
N GLN A 255 -31.83 -5.68 23.13
CA GLN A 255 -30.88 -5.37 24.20
C GLN A 255 -29.57 -6.17 24.22
N GLY A 256 -28.45 -5.43 24.22
CA GLY A 256 -27.38 -5.53 25.23
C GLY A 256 -27.05 -6.91 25.80
N THR A 257 -26.96 -7.95 24.97
CA THR A 257 -26.54 -9.27 25.45
C THR A 257 -25.02 -9.28 25.56
N VAL A 258 -24.54 -9.03 26.78
CA VAL A 258 -23.13 -9.16 27.13
C VAL A 258 -22.63 -10.54 26.66
N PRO A 259 -21.54 -10.63 25.88
CA PRO A 259 -21.09 -11.90 25.31
C PRO A 259 -20.93 -12.97 26.40
N PRO A 260 -21.23 -14.25 26.13
CA PRO A 260 -21.21 -15.33 27.14
C PRO A 260 -19.91 -15.42 27.93
N PHE A 261 -18.78 -15.04 27.33
CA PHE A 261 -17.48 -14.92 27.98
C PHE A 261 -17.49 -13.98 29.20
N PHE A 262 -18.14 -12.82 29.09
CA PHE A 262 -18.22 -11.85 30.19
C PHE A 262 -19.14 -12.31 31.32
N LYS A 263 -20.04 -13.27 31.05
CA LYS A 263 -20.91 -13.86 32.08
C LYS A 263 -20.23 -14.99 32.86
N ASN A 264 -19.31 -15.73 32.25
CA ASN A 264 -18.53 -16.78 32.92
C ASN A 264 -17.17 -17.01 32.26
N PRO A 265 -16.15 -16.18 32.56
CA PRO A 265 -14.86 -16.22 31.88
C PRO A 265 -14.07 -17.49 32.21
N VAL A 266 -14.21 -18.03 33.42
CA VAL A 266 -13.50 -19.25 33.85
C VAL A 266 -14.11 -20.50 33.19
N GLY A 267 -15.43 -20.51 33.00
CA GLY A 267 -16.14 -21.59 32.31
C GLY A 267 -15.72 -21.74 30.84
N PHE A 268 -15.32 -20.65 30.18
CA PHE A 268 -14.89 -20.66 28.78
C PHE A 268 -13.68 -21.57 28.51
N PHE A 269 -12.75 -21.64 29.48
CA PHE A 269 -11.50 -22.39 29.38
C PHE A 269 -11.57 -23.81 29.96
N LYS A 270 -12.62 -24.14 30.71
CA LYS A 270 -12.71 -25.43 31.42
C LYS A 270 -12.93 -26.60 30.44
N GLY A 271 -12.13 -27.67 30.56
CA GLY A 271 -12.30 -28.91 29.79
C GLY A 271 -11.77 -28.88 28.35
N ARG A 272 -10.98 -27.88 27.97
CA ARG A 272 -10.39 -27.77 26.61
C ARG A 272 -9.25 -28.76 26.41
N LYS A 273 -9.21 -29.40 25.23
CA LYS A 273 -8.15 -30.35 24.84
C LYS A 273 -6.82 -29.65 24.55
N PRO A 274 -5.65 -30.31 24.66
CA PRO A 274 -4.34 -29.71 24.37
C PRO A 274 -4.22 -29.06 22.98
N LEU A 275 -4.82 -29.66 21.95
CA LEU A 275 -4.81 -29.12 20.58
C LEU A 275 -5.54 -27.76 20.46
N TRP A 276 -6.52 -27.50 21.33
CA TRP A 276 -7.20 -26.21 21.37
C TRP A 276 -6.25 -25.10 21.86
N TRP A 277 -5.48 -25.38 22.91
CA TRP A 277 -4.46 -24.47 23.43
C TRP A 277 -3.36 -24.22 22.41
N GLY A 278 -2.88 -25.26 21.72
CA GLY A 278 -1.91 -25.10 20.63
C GLY A 278 -2.42 -24.17 19.52
N TRP A 279 -3.68 -24.31 19.10
CA TRP A 279 -4.28 -23.44 18.10
C TRP A 279 -4.46 -21.99 18.59
N TRP A 280 -4.82 -21.80 19.86
CA TRP A 280 -4.90 -20.48 20.47
C TRP A 280 -3.53 -19.78 20.55
N LEU A 281 -2.47 -20.53 20.87
CA LEU A 281 -1.11 -19.99 20.86
C LEU A 281 -0.70 -19.53 19.46
N ILE A 282 -1.09 -20.25 18.40
CA ILE A 282 -0.85 -19.83 17.02
C ILE A 282 -1.56 -18.50 16.72
N ARG A 283 -2.83 -18.35 17.13
CA ARG A 283 -3.59 -17.10 16.93
C ARG A 283 -2.96 -15.92 17.67
N VAL A 284 -2.62 -16.11 18.94
CA VAL A 284 -1.96 -15.07 19.75
C VAL A 284 -0.60 -14.71 19.16
N GLY A 285 0.19 -15.72 18.76
CA GLY A 285 1.48 -15.53 18.11
C GLY A 285 1.36 -14.76 16.80
N ALA A 286 0.37 -15.07 15.97
CA ALA A 286 0.11 -14.35 14.72
C ALA A 286 -0.26 -12.88 14.96
N LEU A 287 -1.11 -12.58 15.95
CA LEU A 287 -1.44 -11.19 16.32
C LEU A 287 -0.23 -10.41 16.81
N ILE A 288 0.58 -11.01 17.70
CA ILE A 288 1.80 -10.37 18.21
C ILE A 288 2.76 -10.09 17.06
N LEU A 289 2.97 -11.07 16.18
CA LEU A 289 3.87 -10.93 15.03
C LEU A 289 3.43 -9.77 14.12
N VAL A 290 2.15 -9.69 13.78
CA VAL A 290 1.63 -8.59 12.95
C VAL A 290 1.84 -7.23 13.61
N LEU A 291 1.55 -7.11 14.91
CA LEU A 291 1.74 -5.86 15.63
C LEU A 291 3.21 -5.44 15.66
N VAL A 292 4.12 -6.39 15.93
CA VAL A 292 5.56 -6.14 15.92
C VAL A 292 6.01 -5.70 14.53
N VAL A 293 5.62 -6.41 13.46
CA VAL A 293 5.98 -6.05 12.09
C VAL A 293 5.42 -4.68 11.71
N PHE A 294 4.17 -4.37 12.07
CA PHE A 294 3.56 -3.08 11.79
C PHE A 294 4.32 -1.93 12.46
N VAL A 295 4.68 -2.08 13.75
CA VAL A 295 5.49 -1.09 14.47
C VAL A 295 6.88 -0.96 13.85
N LEU A 296 7.52 -2.07 13.47
CA LEU A 296 8.83 -2.04 12.81
C LEU A 296 8.77 -1.33 11.46
N LEU A 297 7.70 -1.53 10.67
CA LEU A 297 7.51 -0.85 9.39
C LEU A 297 7.27 0.65 9.57
N LEU A 298 6.48 1.07 10.57
CA LEU A 298 6.30 2.49 10.86
C LEU A 298 7.60 3.13 11.38
N ASN A 299 8.33 2.45 12.25
CA ASN A 299 9.62 2.91 12.74
C ASN A 299 10.66 2.99 11.61
N ASN A 300 10.65 2.04 10.68
CA ASN A 300 11.48 2.12 9.50
C ASN A 300 11.08 3.29 8.59
N PHE A 301 9.78 3.52 8.39
CA PHE A 301 9.26 4.58 7.54
C PHE A 301 9.61 5.98 8.05
N TYR A 302 9.46 6.24 9.36
CA TYR A 302 9.63 7.57 9.94
C TYR A 302 11.02 7.85 10.52
N ILE A 303 11.80 6.81 10.89
CA ILE A 303 13.08 7.00 11.58
C ILE A 303 14.26 6.47 10.76
N HIS A 304 14.22 5.19 10.38
CA HIS A 304 15.41 4.55 9.80
C HIS A 304 15.57 4.72 8.29
N HIS A 305 14.48 4.94 7.57
CA HIS A 305 14.43 5.13 6.12
C HIS A 305 15.17 4.04 5.32
N LYS A 306 15.21 2.79 5.82
CA LYS A 306 15.92 1.72 5.11
C LYS A 306 15.11 1.27 3.92
N VAL A 307 15.66 1.51 2.74
CA VAL A 307 15.15 1.03 1.46
C VAL A 307 15.95 -0.18 0.99
N CYS A 308 15.33 -1.03 0.18
CA CYS A 308 16.02 -2.17 -0.43
C CYS A 308 16.28 -1.91 -1.92
N GLY A 309 17.49 -2.22 -2.38
CA GLY A 309 17.93 -1.88 -3.75
C GLY A 309 17.14 -2.59 -4.86
N TRP A 310 16.60 -3.77 -4.57
CA TRP A 310 15.81 -4.56 -5.52
C TRP A 310 14.30 -4.33 -5.41
N CYS A 311 13.83 -3.63 -4.37
CA CYS A 311 12.40 -3.49 -4.06
C CYS A 311 11.62 -2.88 -5.23
N LYS A 312 12.20 -1.89 -5.91
CA LYS A 312 11.60 -1.23 -7.06
C LYS A 312 11.08 -2.21 -8.12
N TYR A 313 11.79 -3.32 -8.37
CA TYR A 313 11.45 -4.29 -9.41
C TYR A 313 10.17 -5.09 -9.13
N LEU A 314 9.61 -5.01 -7.92
CA LEU A 314 8.29 -5.56 -7.66
C LEU A 314 7.18 -4.68 -8.25
N SER A 315 7.38 -3.38 -8.42
CA SER A 315 6.34 -2.46 -8.93
C SER A 315 6.69 -1.83 -10.29
N CYS A 316 7.78 -2.29 -10.93
CA CYS A 316 8.19 -1.82 -12.25
C CYS A 316 9.01 -2.90 -12.97
N LEU A 317 9.02 -2.85 -14.31
CA LEU A 317 9.89 -3.71 -15.13
C LEU A 317 11.11 -2.92 -15.61
N PRO A 318 12.33 -3.49 -15.62
CA PRO A 318 13.55 -2.84 -16.09
C PRO A 318 13.60 -2.81 -17.64
N VAL A 319 12.56 -2.24 -18.25
CA VAL A 319 12.42 -2.09 -19.71
C VAL A 319 12.21 -0.61 -19.98
N ASN A 320 12.95 -0.04 -20.95
CA ASN A 320 12.83 1.35 -21.38
C ASN A 320 12.87 2.38 -20.22
N ASN A 321 13.76 2.19 -19.23
CA ASN A 321 13.93 3.07 -18.06
C ASN A 321 12.65 3.26 -17.22
N TRP A 322 11.67 2.35 -17.30
CA TRP A 322 10.40 2.47 -16.58
C TRP A 322 10.58 2.50 -15.06
N CYS A 323 11.53 1.72 -14.54
CA CYS A 323 11.90 1.74 -13.12
C CYS A 323 12.61 3.01 -12.65
N GLU A 324 13.07 3.87 -13.58
CA GLU A 324 13.75 5.13 -13.24
C GLU A 324 12.74 6.29 -13.10
N LEU A 325 11.55 6.18 -13.72
CA LEU A 325 10.47 7.19 -13.63
C LEU A 325 9.95 7.42 -12.20
N GLY A 326 10.16 6.47 -11.29
CA GLY A 326 9.73 6.55 -9.89
C GLY A 326 10.81 6.99 -8.90
N ASN A 327 12.08 6.98 -9.32
CA ASN A 327 13.13 7.62 -8.55
C ASN A 327 13.07 9.10 -8.88
N LEU A 328 13.02 9.95 -7.85
CA LEU A 328 13.22 11.38 -8.00
C LEU A 328 14.70 11.62 -8.34
N THR A 329 15.10 11.26 -9.57
CA THR A 329 16.37 11.69 -10.13
C THR A 329 16.19 13.15 -10.50
N ILE A 330 16.53 14.04 -9.57
CA ILE A 330 16.85 15.40 -9.95
C ILE A 330 17.99 15.27 -10.95
N THR A 331 17.71 15.55 -12.23
CA THR A 331 18.76 15.81 -13.20
C THR A 331 19.57 16.98 -12.66
N ARG A 332 20.67 16.69 -11.94
CA ARG A 332 21.84 17.56 -12.03
C ARG A 332 22.12 17.61 -13.51
N ASP A 333 21.96 18.77 -14.13
CA ASP A 333 22.47 19.02 -15.46
C ASP A 333 24.01 18.83 -15.41
N GLN A 334 24.45 17.57 -15.47
CA GLN A 334 25.86 17.24 -15.62
C GLN A 334 26.36 17.71 -16.98
N GLU A 335 25.47 17.93 -17.95
CA GLU A 335 25.81 18.55 -19.24
C GLU A 335 26.21 20.03 -19.06
N THR A 336 25.53 20.77 -18.19
CA THR A 336 25.86 22.19 -17.93
C THR A 336 27.14 22.33 -17.11
N GLN A 337 27.41 21.43 -16.15
CA GLN A 337 28.71 21.41 -15.45
C GLN A 337 29.87 20.93 -16.33
N LYS A 338 29.68 19.94 -17.23
CA LYS A 338 30.72 19.55 -18.19
C LYS A 338 30.99 20.66 -19.21
N GLN A 339 29.98 21.37 -19.67
CA GLN A 339 30.17 22.51 -20.59
C GLN A 339 30.75 23.73 -19.90
N ALA A 340 30.39 24.02 -18.64
CA ALA A 340 31.01 25.08 -17.85
C ALA A 340 32.46 24.74 -17.50
N ALA A 341 32.77 23.49 -17.12
CA ALA A 341 34.14 23.03 -16.88
C ALA A 341 34.98 23.04 -18.17
N LYS A 342 34.39 22.64 -19.32
CA LYS A 342 35.07 22.69 -20.61
C LYS A 342 35.34 24.13 -21.06
N ARG A 343 34.37 25.05 -20.88
CA ARG A 343 34.55 26.49 -21.15
C ARG A 343 35.55 27.16 -20.20
N ALA A 344 35.59 26.76 -18.93
CA ALA A 344 36.57 27.24 -17.95
C ALA A 344 37.99 26.76 -18.28
N VAL A 345 38.14 25.50 -18.69
CA VAL A 345 39.42 24.93 -19.15
C VAL A 345 39.88 25.56 -20.47
N GLU A 346 38.98 25.79 -21.43
CA GLU A 346 39.30 26.49 -22.68
C GLU A 346 39.69 27.96 -22.45
N ALA A 347 39.07 28.66 -21.49
CA ALA A 347 39.44 30.01 -21.09
C ALA A 347 40.83 30.07 -20.43
N LEU A 348 41.15 29.11 -19.54
CA LEU A 348 42.46 28.99 -18.90
C LEU A 348 43.58 28.62 -19.89
N MET A 349 43.30 27.70 -20.84
CA MET A 349 44.26 27.35 -21.90
C MET A 349 44.43 28.47 -22.94
N GLY A 350 43.40 29.29 -23.16
CA GLY A 350 43.45 30.47 -24.02
C GLY A 350 44.26 31.65 -23.45
N MET A 351 44.30 31.80 -22.12
CA MET A 351 45.12 32.82 -21.45
C MET A 351 46.61 32.45 -21.40
N SER A 352 46.95 31.16 -21.35
CA SER A 352 48.35 30.71 -21.36
C SER A 352 49.07 30.86 -22.72
N ARG A 353 48.35 31.12 -23.82
CA ARG A 353 48.93 31.33 -25.16
C ARG A 353 49.14 32.81 -25.55
N ARG A 354 48.78 33.76 -24.68
CA ARG A 354 48.99 35.20 -24.92
C ARG A 354 50.11 35.83 -24.09
N VAL A 355 50.83 35.02 -23.32
CA VAL A 355 51.99 35.45 -22.53
C VAL A 355 53.15 34.51 -22.86
N LEU A 356 53.72 34.68 -24.05
CA LEU A 356 55.08 34.29 -24.43
C LEU A 356 55.48 35.06 -25.68
#